data_AF-A0A810PUU7-F1
#
_entry.id   AF-A0A810PUU7-F1
#
_cell.length_a   1.000
_cell.length_b   1.000
_cell.length_c   1.000
_cell.angle_alpha   90.00
_cell.angle_beta   90.00
_cell.angle_gamma   90.00
#
_symmetry.space_group_name_H-M   'P 1'
#
loop_
_entity.id
_entity.type
_entity.pdbx_description
1 polymer ?
#
loop_
_entity_poly.entity_id
_entity_poly.type
_entity_poly.pdbx_seq_one_letter_code
_entity_poly.pdbx_strand_id
1 'polypeptide(L)'
;MPVEIFVQEQGKLVTVWLTREKLIQVILDAQLNDGGWTLSGTKADPDMTAMAIQALAPYYKTNETVKAAVDKALEALSTLQRNDGGFGSWGTVNSEYCDQVIVALTALGIDPATDSRFIKNGHTVLDALAGFYVTGGGFRHTAGGERNGMATEQGYYALAAYYRFVNAQTRLYDMTDVAIQTGGSNTPATGDTGVLVWVIALPVTALAAAFVLKRKEQEA
;
A
#
# COMPACT_ATOMS: atom_id res chain seq x y z
N MET A 1 22.43 -11.67 -0.51
CA MET A 1 23.74 -12.01 -1.11
C MET A 1 24.05 -10.96 -2.16
N PRO A 2 25.26 -10.39 -2.20
CA PRO A 2 25.65 -9.48 -3.26
C PRO A 2 25.64 -10.21 -4.62
N VAL A 3 25.17 -9.55 -5.67
CA VAL A 3 25.17 -10.08 -7.05
C VAL A 3 26.31 -9.41 -7.81
N GLU A 4 27.14 -10.18 -8.48
CA GLU A 4 28.18 -9.65 -9.35
C GLU A 4 27.56 -9.21 -10.69
N ILE A 5 27.76 -7.95 -11.08
CA ILE A 5 27.33 -7.43 -12.39
C ILE A 5 28.50 -6.74 -13.10
N PHE A 6 28.44 -6.72 -14.43
CA PHE A 6 29.39 -6.01 -15.26
C PHE A 6 28.77 -4.71 -15.77
N VAL A 7 29.44 -3.59 -15.52
CA VAL A 7 29.00 -2.27 -15.96
C VAL A 7 30.06 -1.66 -16.87
N GLN A 8 29.65 -0.97 -17.93
CA GLN A 8 30.57 -0.30 -18.83
C GLN A 8 30.81 1.14 -18.35
N GLU A 9 31.98 1.42 -17.81
CA GLU A 9 32.41 2.76 -17.38
C GLU A 9 33.58 3.23 -18.25
N GLN A 10 33.43 4.39 -18.90
CA GLN A 10 34.46 4.98 -19.77
C GLN A 10 35.03 4.00 -20.81
N GLY A 11 34.18 3.12 -21.35
CA GLY A 11 34.56 2.12 -22.35
C GLY A 11 35.26 0.87 -21.79
N LYS A 12 35.37 0.71 -20.47
CA LYS A 12 35.89 -0.50 -19.81
C LYS A 12 34.78 -1.24 -19.08
N LEU A 13 34.83 -2.57 -19.12
CA LEU A 13 33.99 -3.42 -18.28
C LEU A 13 34.57 -3.43 -16.86
N VAL A 14 33.77 -2.98 -15.90
CA VAL A 14 34.10 -2.95 -14.47
C VAL A 14 33.15 -3.90 -13.74
N THR A 15 33.70 -4.70 -12.84
CA THR A 15 32.91 -5.57 -11.96
C THR A 15 32.37 -4.76 -10.79
N VAL A 16 31.05 -4.73 -10.63
CA VAL A 16 30.38 -4.05 -9.51
C VAL A 16 29.58 -5.08 -8.72
N TRP A 17 29.76 -5.08 -7.41
CA TRP A 17 28.90 -5.85 -6.50
C TRP A 17 27.61 -5.09 -6.26
N LEU A 18 26.48 -5.62 -6.73
CA LEU A 18 25.15 -5.11 -6.44
C LEU A 18 24.70 -5.61 -5.08
N THR A 19 24.47 -4.69 -4.14
CA THR A 19 23.98 -5.01 -2.79
C THR A 19 22.64 -4.33 -2.54
N ARG A 20 21.93 -4.77 -1.50
CA ARG A 20 20.67 -4.16 -1.06
C ARG A 20 20.87 -2.69 -0.70
N GLU A 21 21.97 -2.40 -0.02
CA GLU A 21 22.34 -1.05 0.43
C GLU A 21 22.61 -0.14 -0.76
N LYS A 22 23.27 -0.63 -1.81
CA LYS A 22 23.46 0.13 -3.05
C LYS A 22 22.15 0.42 -3.77
N LEU A 23 21.22 -0.54 -3.82
CA LEU A 23 19.89 -0.33 -4.41
C LEU A 23 19.08 0.70 -3.62
N ILE A 24 19.12 0.63 -2.29
CA ILE A 24 18.51 1.65 -1.42
C ILE A 24 19.14 3.01 -1.71
N GLN A 25 20.46 3.09 -1.77
CA GLN A 25 21.17 4.34 -2.03
C GLN A 25 20.79 4.95 -3.40
N VAL A 26 20.67 4.13 -4.45
CA VAL A 26 20.23 4.60 -5.78
C VAL A 26 18.84 5.24 -5.72
N ILE A 27 17.91 4.66 -4.95
CA ILE A 27 16.58 5.26 -4.75
C ILE A 27 16.72 6.57 -3.97
N LEU A 28 17.48 6.58 -2.87
CA LEU A 28 17.66 7.80 -2.05
C LEU A 28 18.32 8.94 -2.82
N ASP A 29 19.35 8.66 -3.62
CA ASP A 29 20.07 9.66 -4.43
C ASP A 29 19.21 10.25 -5.55
N ALA A 30 18.17 9.53 -5.96
CA ALA A 30 17.20 10.00 -6.95
C ALA A 30 16.08 10.87 -6.37
N GLN A 31 16.04 11.07 -5.04
CA GLN A 31 15.02 11.90 -4.42
C GLN A 31 15.18 13.37 -4.88
N LEU A 32 14.07 13.96 -5.29
CA LEU A 32 14.02 15.35 -5.75
C LEU A 32 14.03 16.34 -4.58
N ASN A 33 14.32 17.61 -4.90
CA ASN A 33 14.34 18.70 -3.92
C ASN A 33 12.99 18.94 -3.23
N ASP A 34 11.87 18.56 -3.88
CA ASP A 34 10.53 18.64 -3.30
C ASP A 34 10.15 17.38 -2.49
N GLY A 35 11.09 16.45 -2.29
CA GLY A 35 10.93 15.29 -1.43
C GLY A 35 10.32 14.05 -2.10
N GLY A 36 9.86 14.16 -3.35
CA GLY A 36 9.33 13.02 -4.09
C GLY A 36 10.30 12.41 -5.09
N TRP A 37 9.77 11.55 -5.95
CA TRP A 37 10.47 10.94 -7.09
C TRP A 37 9.68 11.14 -8.37
N THR A 38 10.39 11.02 -9.49
CA THR A 38 9.79 11.03 -10.83
C THR A 38 10.59 10.14 -11.77
N LEU A 39 9.97 9.70 -12.86
CA LEU A 39 10.65 9.01 -13.94
C LEU A 39 11.53 9.98 -14.75
N SER A 40 11.06 11.22 -14.92
CA SER A 40 11.80 12.29 -15.59
C SER A 40 11.34 13.67 -15.14
N GLY A 41 12.24 14.66 -15.22
CA GLY A 41 11.98 16.03 -14.78
C GLY A 41 12.41 16.29 -13.34
N THR A 42 11.86 17.36 -12.76
CA THR A 42 12.35 17.91 -11.47
C THR A 42 11.24 18.08 -10.44
N LYS A 43 10.07 17.48 -10.67
CA LYS A 43 8.90 17.55 -9.80
C LYS A 43 8.43 16.16 -9.41
N ALA A 44 8.04 16.01 -8.15
CA ALA A 44 7.47 14.79 -7.62
C ALA A 44 6.25 14.37 -8.45
N ASP A 45 6.24 13.10 -8.82
CA ASP A 45 5.13 12.42 -9.46
C ASP A 45 4.46 11.47 -8.45
N PRO A 46 3.11 11.43 -8.34
CA PRO A 46 2.43 10.61 -7.34
C PRO A 46 2.79 9.12 -7.43
N ASP A 47 2.79 8.54 -8.64
CA ASP A 47 3.08 7.11 -8.84
C ASP A 47 4.52 6.80 -8.45
N MET A 48 5.47 7.53 -9.02
CA MET A 48 6.89 7.27 -8.79
C MET A 48 7.29 7.50 -7.33
N THR A 49 6.70 8.52 -6.69
CA THR A 49 6.93 8.79 -5.27
C THR A 49 6.37 7.67 -4.41
N ALA A 50 5.14 7.22 -4.67
CA ALA A 50 4.52 6.15 -3.92
C ALA A 50 5.24 4.80 -4.13
N MET A 51 5.65 4.46 -5.35
CA MET A 51 6.46 3.25 -5.63
C MET A 51 7.80 3.27 -4.89
N ALA A 52 8.48 4.43 -4.84
CA ALA A 52 9.71 4.58 -4.07
C ALA A 52 9.47 4.34 -2.56
N ILE A 53 8.38 4.87 -2.01
CA ILE A 53 7.98 4.60 -0.62
C ILE A 53 7.74 3.10 -0.39
N GLN A 54 7.02 2.42 -1.29
CA GLN A 54 6.75 0.97 -1.17
C GLN A 54 8.06 0.16 -1.14
N ALA A 55 9.02 0.50 -1.99
CA ALA A 55 10.34 -0.15 -2.02
C ALA A 55 11.17 0.11 -0.75
N LEU A 56 11.00 1.28 -0.14
CA LEU A 56 11.73 1.72 1.05
C LEU A 56 11.04 1.33 2.38
N ALA A 57 9.75 1.01 2.36
CA ALA A 57 8.95 0.64 3.53
C ALA A 57 9.57 -0.45 4.42
N PRO A 58 10.27 -1.49 3.90
CA PRO A 58 10.98 -2.48 4.73
C PRO A 58 12.02 -1.89 5.68
N TYR A 59 12.59 -0.74 5.36
CA TYR A 59 13.71 -0.14 6.10
C TYR A 59 13.28 1.10 6.88
N TYR A 60 12.04 1.55 6.73
CA TYR A 60 11.53 2.79 7.34
C TYR A 60 11.72 2.83 8.86
N LYS A 61 11.57 1.70 9.56
CA LYS A 61 11.71 1.62 11.02
C LYS A 61 13.16 1.43 11.50
N THR A 62 14.08 1.04 10.62
CA THR A 62 15.43 0.57 10.99
C THR A 62 16.56 1.38 10.37
N ASN A 63 16.27 2.29 9.44
CA ASN A 63 17.24 3.13 8.76
C ASN A 63 16.78 4.59 8.79
N GLU A 64 17.49 5.43 9.53
CA GLU A 64 17.13 6.84 9.75
C GLU A 64 17.17 7.67 8.47
N THR A 65 18.11 7.40 7.56
CA THR A 65 18.18 8.08 6.25
C THR A 65 16.96 7.73 5.40
N VAL A 66 16.57 6.45 5.37
CA VAL A 66 15.36 6.00 4.67
C VAL A 66 14.12 6.64 5.30
N LYS A 67 14.05 6.66 6.63
CA LYS A 67 12.94 7.31 7.34
C LYS A 67 12.80 8.78 6.94
N ALA A 68 13.89 9.53 6.98
CA ALA A 68 13.87 10.96 6.64
C ALA A 68 13.45 11.19 5.18
N ALA A 69 13.90 10.36 4.24
CA ALA A 69 13.48 10.45 2.85
C ALA A 69 12.00 10.14 2.68
N VAL A 70 11.50 9.06 3.29
CA VAL A 70 10.08 8.67 3.22
C VAL A 70 9.18 9.70 3.89
N ASP A 71 9.59 10.30 5.00
CA ASP A 71 8.80 11.35 5.68
C ASP A 71 8.58 12.57 4.76
N LYS A 72 9.64 13.03 4.07
CA LYS A 72 9.53 14.09 3.05
C LYS A 72 8.62 13.68 1.89
N ALA A 73 8.67 12.42 1.48
CA ALA A 73 7.86 11.91 0.39
C ALA A 73 6.37 11.85 0.76
N LEU A 74 6.03 11.52 2.01
CA LEU A 74 4.66 11.60 2.52
C LEU A 74 4.15 13.05 2.53
N GLU A 75 5.00 14.02 2.87
CA GLU A 75 4.66 15.45 2.77
C GLU A 75 4.43 15.88 1.32
N ALA A 76 5.29 15.42 0.40
CA ALA A 76 5.14 15.67 -1.03
C ALA A 76 3.82 15.10 -1.57
N LEU A 77 3.51 13.83 -1.28
CA LEU A 77 2.24 13.20 -1.67
C LEU A 77 1.03 13.93 -1.06
N SER A 78 1.07 14.25 0.24
CA SER A 78 0.00 15.03 0.88
C SER A 78 -0.22 16.39 0.21
N THR A 79 0.84 17.02 -0.30
CA THR A 79 0.76 18.29 -1.03
C THR A 79 0.22 18.12 -2.45
N LEU A 80 0.56 17.01 -3.12
CA LEU A 80 0.07 16.68 -4.47
C LEU A 80 -1.40 16.26 -4.48
N GLN A 81 -1.92 15.77 -3.36
CA GLN A 81 -3.31 15.35 -3.25
C GLN A 81 -4.27 16.54 -3.44
N ARG A 82 -5.25 16.34 -4.31
CA ARG A 82 -6.26 17.31 -4.70
C ARG A 82 -7.39 17.38 -3.68
N ASN A 83 -8.22 18.42 -3.78
CA ASN A 83 -9.38 18.64 -2.90
C ASN A 83 -10.46 17.56 -3.02
N ASP A 84 -10.46 16.77 -4.09
CA ASP A 84 -11.36 15.63 -4.30
C ASP A 84 -10.79 14.32 -3.73
N GLY A 85 -9.66 14.38 -3.01
CA GLY A 85 -8.95 13.23 -2.45
C GLY A 85 -8.05 12.50 -3.46
N GLY A 86 -8.15 12.84 -4.75
CA GLY A 86 -7.40 12.19 -5.82
C GLY A 86 -6.06 12.85 -6.11
N PHE A 87 -5.44 12.41 -7.20
CA PHE A 87 -4.12 12.86 -7.63
C PHE A 87 -4.11 13.13 -9.12
N GLY A 88 -3.19 13.97 -9.57
CA GLY A 88 -2.99 14.20 -10.99
C GLY A 88 -1.56 14.62 -11.29
N SER A 89 -1.08 14.23 -12.46
CA SER A 89 0.26 14.53 -12.95
C SER A 89 0.19 14.73 -14.46
N TRP A 90 1.04 15.61 -15.00
CA TRP A 90 1.09 15.90 -16.44
C TRP A 90 -0.27 16.23 -17.09
N GLY A 91 -1.16 16.90 -16.35
CA GLY A 91 -2.49 17.29 -16.82
C GLY A 91 -3.54 16.17 -16.82
N THR A 92 -3.19 14.97 -16.34
CA THR A 92 -4.10 13.83 -16.24
C THR A 92 -4.40 13.51 -14.79
N VAL A 93 -5.66 13.23 -14.49
CA VAL A 93 -6.13 12.69 -13.20
C VAL A 93 -6.59 11.26 -13.48
N ASN A 94 -6.04 10.29 -12.77
CA ASN A 94 -6.32 8.88 -12.99
C ASN A 94 -6.42 8.05 -11.70
N SER A 95 -6.90 6.81 -11.83
CA SER A 95 -7.08 5.90 -10.69
C SER A 95 -5.76 5.38 -10.16
N GLU A 96 -4.80 5.10 -11.05
CA GLU A 96 -3.53 4.45 -10.73
C GLU A 96 -2.71 5.26 -9.72
N TYR A 97 -2.77 6.60 -9.79
CA TYR A 97 -2.18 7.46 -8.77
C TYR A 97 -2.74 7.20 -7.36
N CYS A 98 -4.05 6.97 -7.24
CA CYS A 98 -4.67 6.63 -5.95
C CYS A 98 -4.23 5.23 -5.50
N ASP A 99 -4.17 4.28 -6.43
CA ASP A 99 -3.76 2.90 -6.18
C ASP A 99 -2.37 2.82 -5.54
N GLN A 100 -1.38 3.48 -6.17
CA GLN A 100 -0.01 3.49 -5.67
C GLN A 100 0.10 4.13 -4.29
N VAL A 101 -0.59 5.25 -4.06
CA VAL A 101 -0.58 5.95 -2.78
C VAL A 101 -1.20 5.08 -1.68
N ILE A 102 -2.31 4.39 -1.94
CA ILE A 102 -2.91 3.45 -0.98
C ILE A 102 -1.92 2.35 -0.59
N VAL A 103 -1.22 1.77 -1.56
CA VAL A 103 -0.21 0.72 -1.27
C VAL A 103 0.99 1.27 -0.52
N ALA A 104 1.44 2.48 -0.82
CA ALA A 104 2.52 3.13 -0.09
C ALA A 104 2.16 3.38 1.39
N LEU A 105 0.97 3.93 1.65
CA LEU A 105 0.51 4.23 3.00
C LEU A 105 0.34 2.95 3.83
N THR A 106 -0.35 1.96 3.28
CA THR A 106 -0.58 0.68 3.95
C THR A 106 0.72 -0.09 4.18
N ALA A 107 1.71 0.01 3.28
CA ALA A 107 3.04 -0.59 3.48
C ALA A 107 3.82 0.02 4.65
N LEU A 108 3.53 1.28 5.03
CA LEU A 108 4.08 1.95 6.20
C LEU A 108 3.22 1.74 7.47
N GLY A 109 2.08 1.08 7.36
CA GLY A 109 1.10 0.93 8.44
C GLY A 109 0.30 2.21 8.71
N ILE A 110 0.15 3.07 7.70
CA ILE A 110 -0.67 4.28 7.75
C ILE A 110 -2.03 3.97 7.13
N ASP A 111 -3.11 4.33 7.84
CA ASP A 111 -4.47 4.13 7.34
C ASP A 111 -4.90 5.27 6.40
N PRO A 112 -5.10 5.01 5.10
CA PRO A 112 -5.55 6.03 4.15
C PRO A 112 -6.97 6.57 4.43
N ALA A 113 -7.76 5.89 5.26
CA ALA A 113 -9.11 6.33 5.62
C ALA A 113 -9.12 7.34 6.79
N THR A 114 -8.06 7.40 7.60
CA THR A 114 -8.06 8.17 8.86
C THR A 114 -6.86 9.10 9.02
N ASP A 115 -5.77 8.93 8.27
CA ASP A 115 -4.63 9.85 8.34
C ASP A 115 -4.97 11.21 7.75
N SER A 116 -5.02 12.24 8.61
CA SER A 116 -5.43 13.59 8.25
C SER A 116 -4.57 14.24 7.18
N ARG A 117 -3.34 13.78 6.94
CA ARG A 117 -2.51 14.29 5.85
C ARG A 117 -3.14 13.94 4.49
N PHE A 118 -3.83 12.80 4.42
CA PHE A 118 -4.39 12.23 3.21
C PHE A 118 -5.91 12.38 3.08
N ILE A 119 -6.49 13.30 3.87
CA ILE A 119 -7.91 13.67 3.80
C ILE A 119 -7.99 15.14 3.38
N LYS A 120 -8.57 15.40 2.20
CA LYS A 120 -8.74 16.76 1.67
C LYS A 120 -10.23 17.05 1.50
N ASN A 121 -10.70 18.13 2.11
CA ASN A 121 -12.12 18.54 2.05
C ASN A 121 -13.10 17.41 2.41
N GLY A 122 -12.73 16.54 3.36
CA GLY A 122 -13.53 15.38 3.76
C GLY A 122 -13.46 14.17 2.82
N HIS A 123 -12.65 14.22 1.76
CA HIS A 123 -12.41 13.12 0.83
C HIS A 123 -11.07 12.45 1.11
N THR A 124 -11.11 11.12 1.26
CA THR A 124 -9.94 10.25 1.38
C THR A 124 -9.40 9.84 0.00
N VAL A 125 -8.21 9.23 -0.03
CA VAL A 125 -7.69 8.59 -1.26
C VAL A 125 -8.59 7.43 -1.72
N LEU A 126 -9.23 6.73 -0.77
CA LEU A 126 -10.17 5.64 -1.07
C LEU A 126 -11.45 6.15 -1.72
N ASP A 127 -11.97 7.31 -1.28
CA ASP A 127 -13.15 7.95 -1.89
C ASP A 127 -12.85 8.34 -3.34
N ALA A 128 -11.67 8.90 -3.59
CA ALA A 128 -11.24 9.26 -4.93
C ALA A 128 -11.13 8.02 -5.83
N LEU A 129 -10.49 6.95 -5.37
CA LEU A 129 -10.39 5.68 -6.10
C LEU A 129 -11.78 5.10 -6.42
N ALA A 130 -12.71 5.13 -5.45
CA ALA A 130 -14.07 4.65 -5.65
C ALA A 130 -14.80 5.39 -6.79
N GLY A 131 -14.46 6.67 -7.03
CA GLY A 131 -14.98 7.44 -8.17
C GLY A 131 -14.60 6.89 -9.54
N PHE A 132 -13.53 6.09 -9.64
CA PHE A 132 -13.10 5.44 -10.88
C PHE A 132 -13.71 4.04 -11.07
N TYR A 133 -14.43 3.51 -10.08
CA TYR A 133 -15.06 2.20 -10.19
C TYR A 133 -16.09 2.18 -11.33
N VAL A 134 -16.17 1.03 -12.01
CA VAL A 134 -17.16 0.75 -13.06
C VAL A 134 -18.16 -0.26 -12.54
N THR A 135 -19.45 0.07 -12.62
CA THR A 135 -20.54 -0.83 -12.20
C THR A 135 -20.39 -2.20 -12.88
N GLY A 136 -20.41 -3.27 -12.07
CA GLY A 136 -20.17 -4.64 -12.54
C GLY A 136 -18.72 -5.10 -12.42
N GLY A 137 -17.80 -4.23 -11.98
CA GLY A 137 -16.42 -4.56 -11.65
C GLY A 137 -15.37 -3.84 -12.49
N GLY A 138 -14.21 -3.62 -11.88
CA GLY A 138 -13.05 -2.96 -12.48
C GLY A 138 -13.07 -1.44 -12.36
N PHE A 139 -12.02 -0.83 -12.91
CA PHE A 139 -11.75 0.60 -12.80
C PHE A 139 -11.48 1.20 -14.18
N ARG A 140 -11.82 2.47 -14.33
CA ARG A 140 -11.46 3.28 -15.49
C ARG A 140 -10.17 4.04 -15.20
N HIS A 141 -9.37 4.30 -16.24
CA HIS A 141 -8.16 5.10 -16.11
C HIS A 141 -8.50 6.56 -15.75
N THR A 142 -9.38 7.21 -16.50
CA THR A 142 -9.85 8.58 -16.24
C THR A 142 -11.35 8.62 -16.02
N ALA A 143 -11.86 9.62 -15.30
CA ALA A 143 -13.28 9.72 -14.92
C ALA A 143 -14.28 9.54 -16.10
N GLY A 144 -13.93 10.05 -17.28
CA GLY A 144 -14.74 9.94 -18.50
C GLY A 144 -14.46 8.71 -19.37
N GLY A 145 -13.57 7.82 -18.95
CA GLY A 145 -13.17 6.64 -19.70
C GLY A 145 -14.01 5.40 -19.41
N GLU A 146 -13.79 4.38 -20.24
CA GLU A 146 -14.30 3.02 -20.06
C GLU A 146 -13.45 2.21 -19.09
N ARG A 147 -13.95 1.02 -18.71
CA ARG A 147 -13.16 0.05 -17.93
C ARG A 147 -11.83 -0.23 -18.61
N ASN A 148 -10.74 -0.10 -17.87
CA ASN A 148 -9.37 -0.27 -18.34
C ASN A 148 -8.69 -1.44 -17.60
N GLY A 149 -7.94 -2.28 -18.33
CA GLY A 149 -7.31 -3.47 -17.76
C GLY A 149 -6.24 -3.16 -16.72
N MET A 150 -5.37 -2.17 -16.98
CA MET A 150 -4.32 -1.76 -16.06
C MET A 150 -4.91 -1.09 -14.83
N ALA A 151 -5.80 -0.11 -15.01
CA ALA A 151 -6.52 0.51 -13.88
C ALA A 151 -7.24 -0.54 -13.02
N THR A 152 -7.82 -1.56 -13.66
CA THR A 152 -8.50 -2.65 -12.95
C THR A 152 -7.54 -3.51 -12.15
N GLU A 153 -6.41 -3.91 -12.74
CA GLU A 153 -5.35 -4.62 -12.03
C GLU A 153 -4.86 -3.79 -10.83
N GLN A 154 -4.61 -2.50 -11.06
CA GLN A 154 -4.07 -1.63 -10.04
C GLN A 154 -5.02 -1.38 -8.87
N GLY A 155 -6.27 -1.04 -9.19
CA GLY A 155 -7.32 -0.89 -8.20
C GLY A 155 -7.52 -2.14 -7.36
N TYR A 156 -7.48 -3.33 -7.97
CA TYR A 156 -7.64 -4.56 -7.19
C TYR A 156 -6.45 -4.89 -6.29
N TYR A 157 -5.20 -4.69 -6.73
CA TYR A 157 -4.07 -4.94 -5.82
C TYR A 157 -4.00 -3.86 -4.73
N ALA A 158 -4.42 -2.62 -5.00
CA ALA A 158 -4.52 -1.56 -3.99
C ALA A 158 -5.57 -1.89 -2.93
N LEU A 159 -6.75 -2.35 -3.35
CA LEU A 159 -7.78 -2.86 -2.42
C LEU A 159 -7.30 -4.09 -1.65
N ALA A 160 -6.52 -4.99 -2.27
CA ALA A 160 -5.90 -6.10 -1.56
C ALA A 160 -4.90 -5.61 -0.51
N ALA A 161 -4.06 -4.62 -0.82
CA ALA A 161 -3.14 -4.02 0.15
C ALA A 161 -3.90 -3.41 1.34
N TYR A 162 -4.98 -2.68 1.07
CA TYR A 162 -5.84 -2.11 2.11
C TYR A 162 -6.53 -3.19 2.94
N TYR A 163 -7.06 -4.24 2.30
CA TYR A 163 -7.64 -5.39 3.00
C TYR A 163 -6.62 -6.03 3.95
N ARG A 164 -5.39 -6.27 3.49
CA ARG A 164 -4.31 -6.83 4.32
C ARG A 164 -4.02 -5.92 5.52
N PHE A 165 -3.92 -4.62 5.29
CA PHE A 165 -3.69 -3.62 6.33
C PHE A 165 -4.78 -3.63 7.42
N VAL A 166 -6.06 -3.56 7.05
CA VAL A 166 -7.16 -3.55 8.02
C VAL A 166 -7.29 -4.87 8.80
N ASN A 167 -6.78 -5.98 8.23
CA ASN A 167 -6.74 -7.29 8.88
C ASN A 167 -5.42 -7.55 9.63
N ALA A 168 -4.56 -6.54 9.81
CA ALA A 168 -3.26 -6.65 10.47
C ALA A 168 -2.33 -7.74 9.87
N GLN A 169 -2.48 -8.00 8.56
CA GLN A 169 -1.61 -8.88 7.78
C GLN A 169 -0.35 -8.12 7.33
N THR A 170 0.67 -8.85 6.88
CA THR A 170 1.87 -8.21 6.34
C THR A 170 1.56 -7.43 5.05
N ARG A 171 2.33 -6.37 4.77
CA ARG A 171 2.16 -5.51 3.58
C ARG A 171 2.11 -6.33 2.28
N LEU A 172 1.51 -5.78 1.23
CA LEU A 172 1.20 -6.49 -0.03
C LEU A 172 2.36 -7.34 -0.60
N TYR A 173 3.58 -6.81 -0.66
CA TYR A 173 4.74 -7.51 -1.22
C TYR A 173 5.54 -8.35 -0.21
N ASP A 174 5.04 -8.47 1.01
CA ASP A 174 5.59 -9.32 2.06
C ASP A 174 4.60 -10.43 2.35
N MET A 175 4.75 -11.58 1.69
CA MET A 175 3.85 -12.73 1.85
C MET A 175 4.37 -13.74 2.88
N THR A 176 5.23 -13.30 3.82
CA THR A 176 5.83 -14.19 4.82
C THR A 176 4.81 -14.73 5.83
N ASP A 177 3.64 -14.12 5.93
CA ASP A 177 2.50 -14.58 6.74
C ASP A 177 1.62 -15.63 6.04
N VAL A 178 1.83 -15.88 4.74
CA VAL A 178 1.04 -16.83 3.96
C VAL A 178 1.64 -18.23 4.06
N ALA A 179 0.87 -19.16 4.63
CA ALA A 179 1.21 -20.58 4.61
C ALA A 179 0.76 -21.21 3.27
N ILE A 180 1.70 -21.76 2.50
CA ILE A 180 1.36 -22.54 1.30
C ILE A 180 0.83 -23.91 1.74
N GLN A 181 -0.46 -24.15 1.56
CA GLN A 181 -1.04 -25.48 1.76
C GLN A 181 -1.00 -26.28 0.46
N THR A 182 -0.08 -27.23 0.36
CA THR A 182 -0.06 -28.21 -0.73
C THR A 182 -0.84 -29.45 -0.31
N GLY A 183 -2.17 -29.40 -0.36
CA GLY A 183 -2.99 -30.58 -0.05
C GLY A 183 -4.50 -30.36 -0.11
N GLY A 184 -5.15 -30.91 -1.14
CA GLY A 184 -6.56 -31.37 -1.07
C GLY A 184 -7.63 -30.53 -1.78
N SER A 185 -7.46 -29.22 -1.94
CA SER A 185 -8.34 -28.40 -2.78
C SER A 185 -7.55 -27.31 -3.49
N ASN A 186 -7.85 -27.07 -4.77
CA ASN A 186 -7.22 -26.01 -5.58
C ASN A 186 -7.70 -24.60 -5.18
N THR A 187 -8.06 -24.40 -3.91
CA THR A 187 -8.50 -23.12 -3.39
C THR A 187 -7.42 -22.60 -2.45
N PRO A 188 -6.63 -21.59 -2.86
CA PRO A 188 -5.74 -20.90 -1.94
C PRO A 188 -6.58 -20.36 -0.77
N ALA A 189 -6.37 -20.90 0.42
CA ALA A 189 -6.85 -20.25 1.63
C ALA A 189 -5.84 -19.15 1.95
N THR A 190 -6.24 -17.88 1.72
CA THR A 190 -5.61 -16.75 2.39
C THR A 190 -5.65 -17.04 3.89
N GLY A 191 -4.60 -16.65 4.63
CA GLY A 191 -4.47 -16.88 6.08
C GLY A 191 -5.51 -16.15 6.95
N ASP A 192 -6.75 -16.01 6.48
CA ASP A 192 -7.93 -15.37 7.09
C ASP A 192 -8.44 -16.15 8.31
N THR A 193 -7.52 -16.55 9.19
CA THR A 193 -7.82 -17.00 10.54
C THR A 193 -8.44 -15.87 11.37
N GLY A 194 -8.17 -14.60 11.04
CA GLY A 194 -8.69 -13.43 11.75
C GLY A 194 -10.22 -13.34 11.74
N VAL A 195 -10.87 -13.57 10.59
CA VAL A 195 -12.35 -13.55 10.50
C VAL A 195 -12.96 -14.74 11.27
N LEU A 196 -12.33 -15.91 11.21
CA LEU A 196 -12.81 -17.11 11.90
C LEU A 196 -12.75 -16.95 13.43
N VAL A 197 -11.73 -16.28 13.96
CA VAL A 197 -11.57 -16.01 15.41
C VAL A 197 -12.71 -15.13 15.93
N TRP A 198 -13.12 -14.09 15.20
CA TRP A 198 -14.23 -13.23 15.61
C TRP A 198 -15.60 -13.92 15.52
N VAL A 199 -15.80 -14.76 14.48
CA VAL A 199 -17.03 -15.55 14.33
C VAL A 199 -17.18 -16.59 15.45
N ILE A 200 -16.08 -17.09 16.03
CA ILE A 200 -16.12 -18.01 17.17
C ILE A 200 -16.16 -17.27 18.53
N ALA A 201 -15.41 -16.18 18.69
CA ALA A 201 -15.28 -15.48 19.97
C ALA A 201 -16.57 -14.73 20.40
N LEU A 202 -17.29 -14.13 19.45
CA LEU A 202 -18.54 -13.41 19.73
C LEU A 202 -19.68 -14.30 20.25
N PRO A 203 -19.99 -15.47 19.66
CA PRO A 203 -21.01 -16.35 20.20
C PRO A 203 -20.60 -16.99 21.55
N VAL A 204 -19.32 -17.28 21.78
CA VAL A 204 -18.86 -17.88 23.05
C VAL A 204 -18.97 -16.87 24.21
N THR A 205 -18.61 -15.60 23.97
CA THR A 205 -18.79 -14.55 24.99
C THR A 205 -20.25 -14.23 25.26
N ALA A 206 -21.11 -14.24 24.23
CA ALA A 206 -22.56 -14.10 24.41
C ALA A 206 -23.16 -15.29 25.21
N LEU A 207 -22.72 -16.52 24.96
CA LEU A 207 -23.16 -17.69 25.72
C LEU A 207 -22.72 -17.63 27.18
N ALA A 208 -21.49 -17.22 27.44
CA ALA A 208 -20.96 -17.05 28.80
C ALA A 208 -21.73 -15.98 29.59
N ALA A 209 -22.03 -14.83 28.95
CA ALA A 209 -22.83 -13.77 29.55
C ALA A 209 -24.27 -14.25 29.88
N ALA A 210 -24.90 -14.98 28.95
CA ALA A 210 -26.23 -15.54 29.17
C ALA A 210 -26.26 -16.58 30.31
N PHE A 211 -25.22 -17.41 30.44
CA PHE A 211 -25.11 -18.38 31.53
C PHE A 211 -24.95 -17.71 32.90
N VAL A 212 -24.12 -16.66 32.98
CA VAL A 212 -23.93 -15.88 34.22
C VAL A 212 -25.21 -15.15 34.64
N LEU A 213 -25.93 -14.56 33.69
CA LEU A 213 -27.21 -13.91 33.95
C LEU A 213 -28.26 -14.89 34.46
N LYS A 214 -28.40 -16.05 33.80
CA LYS A 214 -29.34 -17.10 34.22
C LYS A 214 -29.03 -17.66 35.61
N ARG A 215 -27.76 -17.74 35.99
CA ARG A 215 -27.35 -18.17 37.33
C ARG A 215 -27.70 -17.14 38.41
N LYS A 216 -27.54 -15.84 38.12
CA LYS A 216 -27.92 -14.76 39.06
C LYS A 216 -29.43 -14.68 39.31
N GLU A 217 -30.26 -14.99 38.32
CA GLU A 217 -31.73 -15.04 38.50
C GLU A 217 -32.21 -16.22 39.36
N GLN A 218 -31.42 -17.29 39.49
CA GLN A 218 -31.77 -18.43 40.35
C GLN A 218 -31.24 -18.31 41.78
N GLU A 219 -30.34 -17.36 42.03
CA GLU A 219 -29.74 -17.08 43.34
C GLU A 219 -30.39 -15.87 44.04
N ALA A 220 -31.40 -15.23 43.44
CA ALA A 220 -32.18 -14.10 43.97
C ALA A 220 -33.62 -14.51 44.33
#